data_AF-A0A3M8T0N1-F1
#
_entry.id   AF-A0A3M8T0N1-F1
#
_cell.length_a   1.000
_cell.length_b   1.000
_cell.length_c   1.000
_cell.angle_alpha   90.00
_cell.angle_beta   90.00
_cell.angle_gamma   90.00
#
_symmetry.space_group_name_H-M   'P 1'
#
loop_
_entity.id
_entity.type
_entity.pdbx_description
1 polymer ?
#
loop_
_entity_poly.entity_id
_entity_poly.type
_entity_poly.pdbx_seq_one_letter_code
_entity_poly.pdbx_strand_id
1 'polypeptide(L)'
;MDHLDIHHPPAATEDDWQARCGVQKIVQTDRYGCGVACLAMVTGWTYQRAREHFVSQGLGQRRHGRPPFSTSSGEMRMVVATAGLLTVTRRWRGWADLHGLAIVKLRDIRPGERERWHWAVAFRHPEFEIAVFDPHREWPGFIQPPMDTLCTIFEAFQPKGEWLQVEQSFTLAPAVM
;
A
#
# COMPACT_ATOMS: atom_id res chain seq x y z
N MET A 1 -13.76 6.43 -51.02
CA MET A 1 -13.95 5.28 -50.11
C MET A 1 -12.97 5.50 -48.99
N ASP A 2 -13.46 6.11 -47.92
CA ASP A 2 -12.68 6.51 -46.77
C ASP A 2 -12.25 5.27 -45.99
N HIS A 3 -10.94 5.05 -45.92
CA HIS A 3 -10.37 4.17 -44.90
C HIS A 3 -10.36 4.95 -43.60
N LEU A 4 -11.33 4.65 -42.73
CA LEU A 4 -11.30 5.05 -41.33
C LEU A 4 -10.11 4.35 -40.68
N ASP A 5 -9.02 5.09 -40.51
CA ASP A 5 -7.94 4.72 -39.61
C ASP A 5 -8.52 4.63 -38.21
N ILE A 6 -8.76 3.39 -37.76
CA ILE A 6 -9.07 3.10 -36.37
C ILE A 6 -7.80 3.44 -35.60
N HIS A 7 -7.78 4.64 -35.01
CA HIS A 7 -6.80 5.03 -34.01
C HIS A 7 -6.91 4.02 -32.86
N HIS A 8 -6.06 2.98 -32.90
CA HIS A 8 -5.74 2.21 -31.72
C HIS A 8 -4.99 3.16 -30.80
N PRO A 9 -5.52 3.53 -29.61
CA PRO A 9 -4.71 4.24 -28.65
C PRO A 9 -3.49 3.36 -28.34
N PRO A 10 -2.28 3.94 -28.25
CA PRO A 10 -1.13 3.18 -27.78
C PRO A 10 -1.50 2.61 -26.40
N ALA A 11 -1.22 1.33 -26.19
CA ALA A 11 -1.33 0.72 -24.87
C ALA A 11 -0.59 1.63 -23.89
N ALA A 12 -1.30 2.18 -22.91
CA ALA A 12 -0.71 2.96 -21.84
C ALA A 12 0.45 2.14 -21.28
N THR A 13 1.67 2.62 -21.54
CA THR A 13 2.88 2.10 -20.92
C THR A 13 2.64 2.08 -19.42
N GLU A 14 2.86 0.96 -18.72
CA GLU A 14 2.71 0.85 -17.26
C GLU A 14 2.99 2.20 -16.59
N ASP A 15 1.92 2.79 -16.05
CA ASP A 15 1.82 4.23 -15.80
C ASP A 15 3.12 4.82 -15.23
N ASP A 16 3.67 5.84 -15.89
CA ASP A 16 4.95 6.49 -15.56
C ASP A 16 5.13 6.81 -14.06
N TRP A 17 4.04 7.05 -13.33
CA TRP A 17 4.09 7.24 -11.87
C TRP A 17 4.62 6.02 -11.11
N GLN A 18 4.33 4.80 -11.55
CA GLN A 18 4.67 3.56 -10.86
C GLN A 18 6.17 3.34 -10.85
N ALA A 19 6.83 3.57 -11.99
CA ALA A 19 8.29 3.51 -12.11
C ALA A 19 8.97 4.56 -11.23
N ARG A 20 8.39 5.76 -11.14
CA ARG A 20 8.88 6.86 -10.30
C ARG A 20 8.78 6.60 -8.81
N CYS A 21 7.93 5.69 -8.34
CA CYS A 21 7.73 5.46 -6.91
C CYS A 21 8.81 4.59 -6.25
N GLY A 22 9.43 3.66 -7.00
CA GLY A 22 10.35 2.65 -6.44
C GLY A 22 9.69 1.54 -5.60
N VAL A 23 8.45 1.74 -5.13
CA VAL A 23 7.58 0.71 -4.54
C VAL A 23 6.59 0.26 -5.60
N GLN A 24 6.39 -1.03 -5.81
CA GLN A 24 5.29 -1.52 -6.66
C GLN A 24 3.96 -1.49 -5.91
N LYS A 25 2.90 -0.91 -6.49
CA LYS A 25 1.56 -1.01 -5.92
C LYS A 25 1.03 -2.44 -6.07
N ILE A 26 0.48 -2.99 -4.99
CA ILE A 26 -0.10 -4.33 -4.97
C ILE A 26 -1.52 -4.28 -4.42
N VAL A 27 -2.48 -4.78 -5.22
CA VAL A 27 -3.87 -5.00 -4.80
C VAL A 27 -3.95 -6.36 -4.11
N GLN A 28 -4.68 -6.45 -3.00
CA GLN A 28 -4.82 -7.72 -2.29
C GLN A 28 -5.67 -8.72 -3.09
N THR A 29 -5.33 -10.00 -3.01
CA THR A 29 -6.12 -11.08 -3.62
C THR A 29 -6.96 -11.85 -2.60
N ASP A 30 -6.48 -11.97 -1.35
CA ASP A 30 -7.26 -12.56 -0.25
C ASP A 30 -8.19 -11.50 0.37
N ARG A 31 -9.38 -11.90 0.83
CA ARG A 31 -10.39 -11.00 1.45
C ARG A 31 -9.85 -10.18 2.65
N TYR A 32 -8.89 -10.72 3.39
CA TYR A 32 -8.23 -10.06 4.52
C TYR A 32 -6.72 -9.87 4.27
N GLY A 33 -6.34 -9.80 2.99
CA GLY A 33 -4.96 -9.77 2.51
C GLY A 33 -4.27 -8.40 2.56
N CYS A 34 -4.90 -7.34 3.09
CA CYS A 34 -4.30 -6.01 3.11
C CYS A 34 -2.92 -5.98 3.79
N GLY A 35 -2.74 -6.74 4.87
CA GLY A 35 -1.44 -6.91 5.53
C GLY A 35 -0.42 -7.65 4.65
N VAL A 36 -0.86 -8.66 3.90
CA VAL A 36 0.00 -9.43 2.97
C VAL A 36 0.49 -8.52 1.84
N ALA A 37 -0.42 -7.74 1.24
CA ALA A 37 -0.07 -6.76 0.21
C ALA A 37 0.88 -5.70 0.76
N CYS A 38 0.64 -5.18 1.96
CA CYS A 38 1.55 -4.22 2.59
C CYS A 38 2.94 -4.81 2.82
N LEU A 39 3.04 -6.06 3.31
CA LEU A 39 4.33 -6.72 3.47
C LEU A 39 5.04 -6.86 2.12
N ALA A 40 4.34 -7.31 1.08
CA ALA A 40 4.87 -7.45 -0.26
C ALA A 40 5.45 -6.11 -0.77
N MET A 41 4.68 -5.03 -0.64
CA MET A 41 5.11 -3.69 -1.05
C MET A 41 6.35 -3.20 -0.31
N VAL A 42 6.41 -3.34 1.02
CA VAL A 42 7.55 -2.81 1.79
C VAL A 42 8.81 -3.69 1.75
N THR A 43 8.70 -4.92 1.26
CA THR A 43 9.83 -5.85 1.09
C THR A 43 10.29 -5.94 -0.37
N GLY A 44 9.52 -5.40 -1.32
CA GLY A 44 9.70 -5.65 -2.75
C GLY A 44 9.40 -7.09 -3.17
N TRP A 45 8.70 -7.86 -2.34
CA TRP A 45 8.33 -9.25 -2.66
C TRP A 45 7.08 -9.31 -3.54
N THR A 46 6.89 -10.46 -4.18
CA THR A 46 5.60 -10.79 -4.78
C THR A 46 4.54 -11.01 -3.70
N TYR A 47 3.26 -10.78 -4.03
CA TYR A 47 2.16 -11.05 -3.11
C TYR A 47 2.17 -12.51 -2.63
N GLN A 48 2.45 -13.47 -3.52
CA GLN A 48 2.52 -14.89 -3.18
C GLN A 48 3.59 -15.18 -2.12
N ARG A 49 4.81 -14.64 -2.27
CA ARG A 49 5.88 -14.83 -1.29
C ARG A 49 5.51 -14.22 0.06
N ALA A 50 4.94 -13.03 0.08
CA ALA A 50 4.46 -12.41 1.32
C ALA A 50 3.34 -13.25 1.98
N ARG A 51 2.46 -13.85 1.16
CA ARG A 51 1.40 -14.73 1.64
C ARG A 51 1.95 -16.01 2.27
N GLU A 52 2.93 -16.65 1.62
CA GLU A 52 3.65 -17.83 2.14
C GLU A 52 4.36 -17.49 3.46
N HIS A 53 4.96 -16.30 3.55
CA HIS A 53 5.53 -15.80 4.80
C HIS A 53 4.47 -15.72 5.89
N PHE A 54 3.31 -15.09 5.62
CA PHE A 54 2.19 -15.05 6.58
C PHE A 54 1.76 -16.46 7.02
N VAL A 55 1.69 -17.42 6.10
CA VAL A 55 1.37 -18.82 6.43
C VAL A 55 2.42 -19.41 7.38
N SER A 56 3.71 -19.20 7.12
CA SER A 56 4.81 -19.68 7.97
C SER A 56 4.78 -19.09 9.38
N GLN A 57 4.24 -17.88 9.54
CA GLN A 57 4.06 -17.22 10.83
C GLN A 57 2.74 -17.60 11.53
N GLY A 58 2.03 -18.62 11.04
CA GLY A 58 0.74 -19.06 11.59
C GLY A 58 -0.44 -18.13 11.26
N LEU A 59 -0.25 -17.17 10.36
CA LEU A 59 -1.29 -16.19 10.00
C LEU A 59 -2.22 -16.66 8.88
N GLY A 60 -1.93 -17.82 8.26
CA GLY A 60 -2.75 -18.44 7.22
C GLY A 60 -4.01 -19.17 7.69
N GLN A 61 -4.23 -19.28 9.01
CA GLN A 61 -5.37 -20.01 9.60
C GLN A 61 -6.25 -19.12 10.49
N ARG A 62 -7.41 -19.57 10.95
CA ARG A 62 -8.25 -18.80 11.88
C ARG A 62 -7.59 -18.71 13.27
N ARG A 63 -7.63 -17.54 13.92
CA ARG A 63 -7.03 -17.30 15.25
C ARG A 63 -7.99 -16.51 16.14
N HIS A 64 -8.36 -17.00 17.33
CA HIS A 64 -9.17 -16.25 18.31
C HIS A 64 -10.32 -15.40 17.72
N GLY A 65 -11.18 -16.03 16.90
CA GLY A 65 -12.32 -15.35 16.25
C GLY A 65 -11.96 -14.46 15.05
N ARG A 66 -10.67 -14.32 14.73
CA ARG A 66 -10.17 -13.53 13.60
C ARG A 66 -9.90 -14.42 12.38
N PRO A 67 -10.33 -14.00 11.18
CA PRO A 67 -10.16 -14.78 9.97
C PRO A 67 -8.68 -14.88 9.56
N PRO A 68 -8.31 -15.89 8.74
CA PRO A 68 -7.00 -15.96 8.09
C PRO A 68 -6.56 -14.63 7.49
N PHE A 69 -5.26 -14.36 7.51
CA PHE A 69 -4.57 -13.16 6.99
C PHE A 69 -4.92 -11.82 7.64
N SER A 70 -6.01 -11.71 8.40
CA SER A 70 -6.25 -10.49 9.19
C SER A 70 -5.16 -10.29 10.24
N THR A 71 -4.61 -9.07 10.35
CA THR A 71 -3.54 -8.74 11.31
C THR A 71 -3.92 -7.58 12.22
N SER A 72 -3.48 -7.68 13.47
CA SER A 72 -3.38 -6.59 14.45
C SER A 72 -2.08 -5.86 14.23
N SER A 73 -1.86 -4.73 14.91
CA SER A 73 -0.57 -4.03 14.81
C SER A 73 0.60 -4.87 15.32
N GLY A 74 0.38 -5.67 16.37
CA GLY A 74 1.41 -6.55 16.92
C GLY A 74 1.82 -7.63 15.92
N GLU A 75 0.84 -8.29 15.29
CA GLU A 75 1.12 -9.26 14.22
C GLU A 75 1.75 -8.59 13.00
N MET A 76 1.32 -7.39 12.63
CA MET A 76 1.89 -6.66 11.49
C MET A 76 3.36 -6.29 11.75
N ARG A 77 3.68 -5.84 12.98
CA ARG A 77 5.06 -5.58 13.39
C ARG A 77 5.91 -6.86 13.36
N MET A 78 5.35 -7.96 13.86
CA MET A 78 5.99 -9.27 13.87
C MET A 78 6.32 -9.74 12.44
N VAL A 79 5.37 -9.70 11.50
CA VAL A 79 5.63 -10.20 10.13
C VAL A 79 6.67 -9.37 9.38
N VAL A 80 6.72 -8.06 9.63
CA VAL A 80 7.76 -7.20 9.03
C VAL A 80 9.12 -7.51 9.63
N ALA A 81 9.20 -7.66 10.96
CA ALA A 81 10.44 -8.03 11.64
C ALA A 81 10.96 -9.41 11.22
N THR A 82 10.07 -10.41 11.10
CA THR A 82 10.46 -11.77 10.65
C THR A 82 10.75 -11.84 9.15
N ALA A 83 10.36 -10.84 8.37
CA ALA A 83 10.81 -10.65 6.99
C ALA A 83 12.20 -9.99 6.90
N GLY A 84 12.81 -9.64 8.04
CA GLY A 84 14.17 -9.09 8.12
C GLY A 84 14.25 -7.57 8.07
N LEU A 85 13.13 -6.85 8.21
CA LEU A 85 13.10 -5.39 8.20
C LEU A 85 12.87 -4.82 9.60
N LEU A 86 13.54 -3.71 9.91
CA LEU A 86 13.27 -2.96 11.14
C LEU A 86 11.96 -2.16 11.04
N THR A 87 11.30 -1.98 12.19
CA THR A 87 10.10 -1.13 12.28
C THR A 87 10.12 -0.27 13.54
N VAL A 88 9.56 0.93 13.41
CA VAL A 88 9.26 1.81 14.54
C VAL A 88 7.78 2.15 14.54
N THR A 89 7.11 1.91 15.67
CA THR A 89 5.70 2.31 15.83
C THR A 89 5.61 3.80 16.17
N ARG A 90 4.78 4.53 15.43
CA ARG A 90 4.56 5.97 15.57
C ARG A 90 3.07 6.25 15.74
N ARG A 91 2.71 7.30 16.47
CA ARG A 91 1.31 7.76 16.54
C ARG A 91 1.01 8.66 15.35
N TRP A 92 -0.18 8.57 14.81
CA TRP A 92 -0.62 9.46 13.73
C TRP A 92 -0.75 10.90 14.23
N ARG A 93 -0.04 11.84 13.58
CA ARG A 93 -0.11 13.28 13.84
C ARG A 93 -0.44 14.12 12.59
N GLY A 94 -0.68 13.45 11.46
CA GLY A 94 -0.92 14.09 10.16
C GLY A 94 0.12 13.67 9.12
N TRP A 95 -0.19 13.94 7.85
CA TRP A 95 0.68 13.58 6.72
C TRP A 95 2.07 14.24 6.75
N ALA A 96 2.19 15.41 7.39
CA ALA A 96 3.46 16.10 7.57
C ALA A 96 4.47 15.32 8.45
N ASP A 97 3.98 14.52 9.40
CA ASP A 97 4.80 13.68 10.31
C ASP A 97 5.22 12.35 9.66
N LEU A 98 4.71 12.04 8.46
CA LEU A 98 5.07 10.84 7.73
C LEU A 98 6.42 11.04 7.03
N HIS A 99 7.37 10.17 7.36
CA HIS A 99 8.71 10.14 6.80
C HIS A 99 9.08 8.71 6.37
N GLY A 100 9.80 8.60 5.25
CA GLY A 100 10.23 7.33 4.71
C GLY A 100 9.07 6.44 4.25
N LEU A 101 9.25 5.13 4.36
CA LEU A 101 8.25 4.11 4.02
C LEU A 101 7.40 3.76 5.24
N ALA A 102 6.08 3.74 5.08
CA ALA A 102 5.14 3.51 6.17
C ALA A 102 4.08 2.47 5.83
N ILE A 103 3.69 1.67 6.82
CA ILE A 103 2.45 0.90 6.83
C ILE A 103 1.47 1.62 7.76
N VAL A 104 0.38 2.13 7.19
CA VAL A 104 -0.62 2.96 7.89
C VAL A 104 -1.93 2.21 8.07
N LYS A 105 -2.65 2.51 9.15
CA LYS A 105 -4.05 2.07 9.33
C LYS A 105 -4.97 3.12 8.72
N LEU A 106 -5.73 2.76 7.71
CA LEU A 106 -6.76 3.62 7.12
C LEU A 106 -8.12 3.26 7.69
N ARG A 107 -8.95 4.26 7.94
CA ARG A 107 -10.37 4.04 8.28
C ARG A 107 -11.11 3.50 7.06
N ASP A 108 -11.95 2.49 7.29
CA ASP A 108 -12.97 1.99 6.37
C ASP A 108 -14.33 2.24 7.03
N ILE A 109 -14.90 3.42 6.74
CA ILE A 109 -16.20 3.84 7.28
C ILE A 109 -17.25 3.60 6.19
N ARG A 110 -18.24 2.78 6.52
CA ARG A 110 -19.45 2.63 5.71
C ARG A 110 -20.65 3.19 6.48
N PRO A 111 -21.58 3.89 5.81
CA PRO A 111 -22.78 4.40 6.48
C PRO A 111 -23.51 3.30 7.25
N GLY A 112 -23.77 3.53 8.54
CA GLY A 112 -24.49 2.58 9.40
C GLY A 112 -23.66 1.41 9.95
N GLU A 113 -22.37 1.28 9.59
CA GLU A 113 -21.50 0.23 10.12
C GLU A 113 -20.56 0.75 11.21
N ARG A 114 -20.10 -0.15 12.10
CA ARG A 114 -19.02 0.18 13.04
C ARG A 114 -17.75 0.50 12.26
N GLU A 115 -16.98 1.48 12.73
CA GLU A 115 -15.70 1.87 12.13
C GLU A 115 -14.77 0.65 12.00
N ARG A 116 -14.40 0.33 10.76
CA ARG A 116 -13.36 -0.65 10.45
C ARG A 116 -12.09 0.08 10.04
N TRP A 117 -11.02 -0.71 9.91
CA TRP A 117 -9.76 -0.20 9.40
C TRP A 117 -9.04 -1.31 8.65
N HIS A 118 -8.16 -0.91 7.73
CA HIS A 118 -7.29 -1.82 6.99
C HIS A 118 -5.89 -1.22 6.85
N TRP A 119 -4.94 -2.03 6.39
CA TRP A 119 -3.56 -1.61 6.15
C TRP A 119 -3.40 -1.03 4.75
N ALA A 120 -2.60 0.01 4.63
CA ALA A 120 -2.09 0.53 3.37
C ALA A 120 -0.61 0.92 3.50
N VAL A 121 0.07 1.08 2.38
CA VAL A 121 1.43 1.64 2.34
C VAL A 121 1.37 3.11 1.96
N ALA A 122 2.17 3.92 2.64
CA ALA A 122 2.32 5.33 2.31
C ALA A 122 3.79 5.73 2.40
N PHE A 123 4.21 6.66 1.56
CA PHE A 123 5.58 7.18 1.57
C PHE A 123 5.62 8.60 1.01
N ARG A 124 6.68 9.33 1.37
CA ARG A 124 6.93 10.67 0.85
C ARG A 124 7.58 10.58 -0.52
N HIS A 125 7.07 11.35 -1.48
CA HIS A 125 7.62 11.45 -2.84
C HIS A 125 8.02 12.90 -3.10
N PRO A 126 9.18 13.17 -3.74
CA PRO A 126 9.63 14.54 -4.03
C PRO A 126 8.67 15.28 -4.96
N GLU A 127 8.05 14.59 -5.93
CA GLU A 127 7.13 15.21 -6.90
C GLU A 127 5.66 15.11 -6.48
N PHE A 128 5.26 14.05 -5.78
CA PHE A 128 3.84 13.77 -5.49
C PHE A 128 3.45 14.15 -4.06
N GLU A 129 4.42 14.68 -3.31
CA GLU A 129 4.41 14.96 -1.88
C GLU A 129 4.17 13.71 -1.01
N ILE A 130 3.01 13.07 -1.09
CA ILE A 130 2.72 11.77 -0.47
C ILE A 130 2.07 10.86 -1.50
N ALA A 131 2.53 9.61 -1.55
CA ALA A 131 1.88 8.52 -2.26
C ALA A 131 1.25 7.53 -1.26
N VAL A 132 0.05 7.04 -1.58
CA VAL A 132 -0.67 6.02 -0.81
C VAL A 132 -1.08 4.87 -1.73
N PHE A 133 -0.61 3.67 -1.41
CA PHE A 133 -0.98 2.43 -2.06
C PHE A 133 -1.89 1.62 -1.14
N ASP A 134 -3.20 1.79 -1.35
CA ASP A 134 -4.24 1.05 -0.65
C ASP A 134 -4.51 -0.29 -1.34
N PRO A 135 -4.29 -1.45 -0.68
CA PRO A 135 -4.57 -2.77 -1.24
C PRO A 135 -6.04 -3.02 -1.63
N HIS A 136 -6.99 -2.23 -1.12
CA HIS A 136 -8.41 -2.31 -1.49
C HIS A 136 -8.76 -1.57 -2.79
N ARG A 137 -7.83 -0.76 -3.32
CA ARG A 137 -8.09 0.14 -4.45
C ARG A 137 -7.19 -0.21 -5.61
N GLU A 138 -7.71 -0.14 -6.82
CA GLU A 138 -6.94 -0.33 -8.06
C GLU A 138 -5.96 0.83 -8.28
N TRP A 139 -6.41 2.07 -8.06
CA TRP A 139 -5.62 3.28 -8.32
C TRP A 139 -4.87 3.76 -7.07
N PRO A 140 -3.64 4.31 -7.24
CA PRO A 140 -2.91 4.94 -6.15
C PRO A 140 -3.59 6.26 -5.71
N GLY A 141 -3.12 6.83 -4.62
CA GLY A 141 -3.47 8.18 -4.19
C GLY A 141 -2.24 9.06 -4.04
N PHE A 142 -2.34 10.32 -4.46
CA PHE A 142 -1.27 11.31 -4.33
C PHE A 142 -1.82 12.63 -3.80
N ILE A 143 -1.04 13.39 -3.03
CA ILE A 143 -1.39 14.78 -2.73
C ILE A 143 -1.23 15.64 -3.99
N GLN A 144 -0.12 15.45 -4.70
CA GLN A 144 0.14 16.10 -5.99
C GLN A 144 0.16 15.02 -7.07
N PRO A 145 -1.00 14.66 -7.66
CA PRO A 145 -1.06 13.61 -8.65
C PRO A 145 -0.28 14.00 -9.91
N PRO A 146 0.46 13.06 -10.53
CA PRO A 146 1.01 13.28 -11.86
C PRO A 146 -0.11 13.56 -12.87
N MET A 147 0.22 14.31 -13.92
CA MET A 147 -0.74 14.63 -14.97
C MET A 147 -1.33 13.37 -15.60
N ASP A 148 -2.61 13.46 -15.99
CA ASP A 148 -3.35 12.42 -16.71
C ASP A 148 -3.34 11.03 -16.05
N THR A 149 -3.06 10.96 -14.75
CA THR A 149 -3.05 9.71 -13.99
C THR A 149 -4.37 9.49 -13.26
N LEU A 150 -5.00 8.33 -13.47
CA LEU A 150 -6.16 7.93 -12.67
C LEU A 150 -5.73 7.67 -11.22
N CYS A 151 -6.31 8.46 -10.31
CA CYS A 151 -5.98 8.41 -8.89
C CYS A 151 -7.25 8.29 -8.05
N THR A 152 -7.10 7.65 -6.90
CA THR A 152 -8.05 7.82 -5.80
C THR A 152 -7.89 9.23 -5.21
N ILE A 153 -9.00 9.93 -5.00
CA ILE A 153 -9.02 11.23 -4.30
C ILE A 153 -8.34 11.12 -2.93
N PHE A 154 -7.41 12.02 -2.64
CA PHE A 154 -6.51 11.85 -1.49
C PHE A 154 -7.24 11.93 -0.15
N GLU A 155 -8.33 12.70 -0.07
CA GLU A 155 -9.17 12.88 1.10
C GLU A 155 -9.88 11.58 1.54
N ALA A 156 -9.96 10.58 0.65
CA ALA A 156 -10.48 9.28 0.99
C ALA A 156 -9.54 8.49 1.92
N PHE A 157 -8.26 8.85 2.00
CA PHE A 157 -7.31 8.23 2.90
C PHE A 157 -7.37 8.93 4.26
N GLN A 158 -7.96 8.25 5.24
CA GLN A 158 -8.11 8.75 6.59
C GLN A 158 -7.31 7.87 7.57
N PRO A 159 -6.01 8.15 7.80
CA PRO A 159 -5.22 7.36 8.72
C PRO A 159 -5.68 7.52 10.16
N LYS A 160 -5.47 6.49 10.98
CA LYS A 160 -5.85 6.50 12.39
C LYS A 160 -4.88 5.78 13.31
N GLY A 161 -4.82 6.25 14.54
CA GLY A 161 -4.15 5.56 15.64
C GLY A 161 -2.63 5.57 15.48
N GLU A 162 -2.05 4.42 15.17
CA GLU A 162 -0.61 4.25 15.01
C GLU A 162 -0.28 3.73 13.60
N TRP A 163 0.94 4.00 13.17
CA TRP A 163 1.52 3.52 11.92
C TRP A 163 2.91 2.93 12.18
N LEU A 164 3.38 2.11 11.25
CA LEU A 164 4.70 1.50 11.32
C LEU A 164 5.60 2.20 10.30
N GLN A 165 6.63 2.90 10.77
CA GLN A 165 7.74 3.30 9.92
C GLN A 165 8.60 2.07 9.67
N VAL A 166 8.85 1.73 8.40
CA VAL A 166 9.57 0.53 7.98
C VAL A 166 10.91 0.93 7.39
N GLU A 167 11.93 0.14 7.69
CA GLU A 167 13.22 0.22 7.01
C GLU A 167 13.07 0.11 5.50
N GLN A 168 13.80 0.97 4.78
CA GLN A 168 13.83 0.97 3.33
C GLN A 168 15.00 0.11 2.86
N SER A 169 14.71 -1.06 2.30
CA SER A 169 15.72 -1.97 1.73
C SER A 169 15.96 -1.75 0.22
N PHE A 170 15.26 -0.79 -0.37
CA PHE A 170 15.35 -0.41 -1.78
C PHE A 170 15.15 1.10 -1.94
N THR A 171 15.56 1.63 -3.09
CA THR A 171 15.43 3.05 -3.40
C THR A 171 13.96 3.45 -3.55
N LEU A 172 13.49 4.34 -2.67
CA LEU A 172 12.23 5.04 -2.87
C LEU A 172 12.45 6.27 -3.75
N ALA A 173 11.46 6.56 -4.60
CA ALA A 173 11.47 7.74 -5.45
C ALA A 173 12.79 7.91 -6.23
N PRO A 174 13.24 6.90 -7.00
CA PRO A 174 14.46 7.02 -7.78
C PRO A 174 14.38 8.24 -8.69
N ALA A 175 15.48 9.00 -8.78
CA ALA A 175 15.57 10.08 -9.74
C ALA A 175 15.34 9.52 -11.14
N VAL A 176 14.37 10.08 -11.86
CA VAL A 176 14.19 9.77 -13.28
C VAL A 176 15.34 10.42 -14.03
N MET A 177 16.14 9.61 -14.73
CA MET A 177 17.17 10.08 -15.65
C MET A 177 16.57 10.37 -17.02
#